data_AF-A0A388RSV7-F1
#
_entry.id   AF-A0A388RSV7-F1
#
_cell.length_a   1.000
_cell.length_b   1.000
_cell.length_c   1.000
_cell.angle_alpha   90.00
_cell.angle_beta   90.00
_cell.angle_gamma   90.00
#
_symmetry.space_group_name_H-M   'P 1'
#
loop_
_entity.id
_entity.type
_entity.pdbx_description
1 polymer ?
#
loop_
_entity_poly.entity_id
_entity_poly.type
_entity_poly.pdbx_seq_one_letter_code
_entity_poly.pdbx_strand_id
1 'polypeptide(L)'
;MTYVKTIRAVLASGRFIAIDLHRHESAPHAVEVLMCLRPVERGIDVTLQPLQTPAAMTADQAFAFAWAKAQGVAQHHDDPIVGVQMTVNVLSDSVIAAVTGGLPITPI
;
A
#
# COMPACT_ATOMS: atom_id res chain seq x y z
N MET A 1 -17.56 8.88 1.40
CA MET A 1 -16.15 8.84 0.98
C MET A 1 -16.07 8.31 -0.44
N THR A 2 -15.42 9.01 -1.37
CA THR A 2 -15.22 8.51 -2.74
C THR A 2 -13.93 7.70 -2.82
N TYR A 3 -14.01 6.48 -3.35
CA TYR A 3 -12.92 5.48 -3.39
C TYR A 3 -11.74 5.97 -4.25
N VAL A 4 -10.50 5.67 -3.82
CA VAL A 4 -9.30 6.34 -4.35
C VAL A 4 -8.22 5.42 -4.89
N LYS A 5 -7.81 4.34 -4.22
CA LYS A 5 -6.85 3.37 -4.79
C LYS A 5 -6.61 2.24 -3.80
N THR A 6 -6.59 1.01 -4.28
CA THR A 6 -6.05 -0.12 -3.50
C THR A 6 -4.68 -0.50 -4.05
N ILE A 7 -3.71 -0.69 -3.18
CA ILE A 7 -2.35 -1.11 -3.47
C ILE A 7 -2.03 -2.32 -2.62
N ARG A 8 -1.32 -3.29 -3.19
CA ARG A 8 -0.82 -4.46 -2.48
C ARG A 8 0.68 -4.56 -2.73
N ALA A 9 1.48 -4.57 -1.68
CA ALA A 9 2.88 -4.97 -1.79
C ALA A 9 2.95 -6.49 -1.65
N VAL A 10 3.39 -7.18 -2.71
CA VAL A 10 3.47 -8.63 -2.77
C VAL A 10 4.82 -9.07 -2.22
N LEU A 11 4.81 -9.98 -1.26
CA LEU A 11 6.00 -10.52 -0.62
C LEU A 11 6.50 -11.78 -1.34
N ALA A 12 7.76 -12.13 -1.15
CA ALA A 12 8.37 -13.32 -1.74
C ALA A 12 7.67 -14.62 -1.31
N SER A 13 7.08 -14.65 -0.11
CA SER A 13 6.23 -15.77 0.35
C SER A 13 4.90 -15.92 -0.40
N GLY A 14 4.52 -14.97 -1.27
CA GLY A 14 3.22 -14.91 -1.92
C GLY A 14 2.10 -14.28 -1.08
N ARG A 15 2.38 -13.92 0.19
CA ARG A 15 1.55 -13.04 1.01
C ARG A 15 1.63 -11.60 0.50
N PHE A 16 0.80 -10.72 1.04
CA PHE A 16 0.81 -9.31 0.67
C PHE A 16 0.54 -8.39 1.86
N ILE A 17 0.97 -7.14 1.73
CA ILE A 17 0.61 -6.06 2.62
C ILE A 17 -0.43 -5.20 1.91
N ALA A 18 -1.64 -5.13 2.48
CA ALA A 18 -2.77 -4.38 1.94
C ALA A 18 -2.68 -2.90 2.32
N ILE A 19 -2.92 -2.02 1.35
CA ILE A 19 -2.87 -0.56 1.50
C ILE A 19 -4.05 0.03 0.73
N ASP A 20 -4.90 0.79 1.40
CA ASP A 20 -5.94 1.59 0.77
C ASP A 20 -5.65 3.08 0.95
N LEU A 21 -5.78 3.83 -0.14
CA LEU A 21 -5.70 5.29 -0.15
C LEU A 21 -7.12 5.83 -0.27
N HIS A 22 -7.53 6.72 0.63
CA HIS A 22 -8.87 7.31 0.70
C HIS A 22 -8.76 8.83 0.58
N ARG A 23 -9.60 9.50 -0.22
CA ARG A 23 -9.64 10.98 -0.27
C ARG A 23 -10.64 11.51 0.74
N HIS A 24 -10.25 12.53 1.48
CA HIS A 24 -11.16 13.23 2.38
C HIS A 24 -12.21 14.02 1.60
N GLU A 25 -13.47 13.92 2.03
CA GLU A 25 -14.59 14.66 1.44
C GLU A 25 -14.55 16.16 1.76
N SER A 26 -14.03 16.51 2.94
CA SER A 26 -13.91 17.89 3.43
C SER A 26 -12.63 18.60 2.97
N ALA A 27 -11.65 17.84 2.45
CA ALA A 27 -10.37 18.36 1.99
C ALA A 27 -9.96 17.59 0.71
N PRO A 28 -10.36 18.08 -0.49
CA PRO A 28 -10.18 17.34 -1.74
C PRO A 28 -8.72 17.11 -2.15
N HIS A 29 -7.75 17.67 -1.42
CA HIS A 29 -6.32 17.41 -1.63
C HIS A 29 -5.68 16.51 -0.58
N ALA A 30 -6.41 16.19 0.50
CA ALA A 30 -5.91 15.36 1.57
C ALA A 30 -6.29 13.89 1.33
N VAL A 31 -5.27 13.02 1.39
CA VAL A 31 -5.41 11.57 1.31
C VAL A 31 -5.12 10.94 2.68
N GLU A 32 -5.99 10.03 3.09
CA GLU A 32 -5.82 9.13 4.21
C GLU A 32 -5.24 7.79 3.72
N VAL A 33 -4.32 7.22 4.49
CA VAL A 33 -3.69 5.92 4.20
C VAL A 33 -4.17 4.92 5.23
N LEU A 34 -4.85 3.86 4.77
CA LEU A 34 -5.22 2.70 5.56
C LEU A 34 -4.29 1.55 5.18
N MET A 35 -3.75 0.81 6.15
CA MET A 35 -2.78 -0.25 5.90
C MET A 35 -2.93 -1.41 6.86
N CYS A 36 -2.60 -2.62 6.39
CA CYS A 36 -2.36 -3.75 7.27
C CYS A 36 -0.89 -3.76 7.72
N LEU A 37 -0.64 -3.72 9.03
CA LEU A 37 0.71 -3.74 9.60
C LEU A 37 1.29 -5.16 9.76
N ARG A 38 0.74 -6.14 9.03
CA ARG A 38 1.22 -7.52 8.96
C ARG A 38 1.02 -8.09 7.56
N PRO A 39 1.82 -9.09 7.14
CA PRO A 39 1.54 -9.87 5.95
C PRO A 39 0.18 -10.57 6.02
N VAL A 40 -0.54 -10.60 4.90
CA VAL A 40 -1.87 -11.17 4.75
C VAL A 40 -1.87 -12.24 3.66
N GLU A 41 -2.62 -13.31 3.86
CA GLU A 41 -2.83 -14.36 2.87
C GLU A 41 -3.98 -14.01 1.92
N ARG A 42 -3.97 -14.58 0.70
CA ARG A 42 -5.06 -14.37 -0.26
C ARG A 42 -6.36 -14.98 0.26
N GLY A 43 -7.45 -14.25 0.11
CA GLY A 43 -8.78 -14.69 0.53
C GLY A 43 -9.11 -14.45 2.01
N ILE A 44 -8.20 -13.83 2.76
CA ILE A 44 -8.45 -13.41 4.15
C ILE A 44 -8.88 -11.95 4.17
N ASP A 45 -10.05 -11.69 4.75
CA ASP A 45 -10.49 -10.33 5.06
C ASP A 45 -9.60 -9.74 6.14
N VAL A 46 -9.16 -8.49 5.92
CA VAL A 46 -8.25 -7.82 6.83
C VAL A 46 -8.80 -6.46 7.22
N THR A 47 -8.77 -6.18 8.51
CA THR A 47 -9.05 -4.84 9.02
C THR A 47 -7.84 -3.95 8.74
N LEU A 48 -8.02 -2.96 7.87
CA LEU A 48 -7.03 -1.92 7.64
C LEU A 48 -7.08 -0.88 8.76
N GLN A 49 -5.91 -0.41 9.16
CA GLN A 49 -5.78 0.62 10.19
C GLN A 49 -5.32 1.93 9.57
N PRO A 50 -5.89 3.06 9.98
CA PRO A 50 -5.40 4.36 9.55
C PRO A 50 -3.98 4.57 10.06
N LEU A 51 -3.09 4.91 9.14
CA LEU A 51 -1.76 5.33 9.51
C LEU A 51 -1.81 6.79 9.94
N GLN A 52 -1.26 7.08 11.13
CA GLN A 52 -1.08 8.46 11.56
C GLN A 52 -0.12 9.18 10.61
N THR A 53 -0.63 10.21 9.94
CA THR A 53 0.16 11.09 9.10
C THR A 53 0.44 12.40 9.85
N PRO A 54 1.66 12.95 9.73
CA PRO A 54 2.02 14.19 10.44
C PRO A 54 1.35 15.43 9.86
N ALA A 55 0.82 15.37 8.63
CA ALA A 55 0.13 16.45 7.95
C ALA A 55 -0.80 15.91 6.85
N ALA A 56 -1.70 16.75 6.36
CA ALA A 56 -2.41 16.49 5.11
C ALA A 56 -1.41 16.30 3.96
N MET A 57 -1.58 15.24 3.18
CA MET A 57 -0.65 14.83 2.13
C MET A 57 -1.36 14.62 0.80
N THR A 58 -0.65 14.89 -0.29
CA THR A 58 -1.08 14.58 -1.66
C THR A 58 -1.09 13.06 -1.91
N ALA A 59 -1.70 12.62 -3.02
CA ALA A 59 -1.73 11.20 -3.38
C ALA A 59 -0.33 10.59 -3.57
N ASP A 60 0.61 11.33 -4.15
CA ASP A 60 1.98 10.86 -4.35
C ASP A 60 2.74 10.75 -3.01
N GLN A 61 2.53 11.73 -2.12
CA GLN A 61 3.09 11.71 -0.77
C GLN A 61 2.51 10.54 0.05
N ALA A 62 1.20 10.28 -0.08
CA ALA A 62 0.52 9.16 0.55
C ALA A 62 1.05 7.81 0.04
N PHE A 63 1.29 7.69 -1.26
CA PHE A 63 1.90 6.50 -1.85
C PHE A 63 3.33 6.28 -1.33
N ALA A 64 4.17 7.31 -1.36
CA ALA A 64 5.55 7.22 -0.87
C ALA A 64 5.60 6.85 0.63
N PHE A 65 4.70 7.43 1.43
CA PHE A 65 4.58 7.12 2.86
C PHE A 65 4.15 5.66 3.09
N ALA A 66 3.13 5.19 2.36
CA ALA A 66 2.64 3.82 2.46
C ALA A 66 3.71 2.80 2.01
N TRP A 67 4.47 3.13 0.96
CA TRP A 67 5.56 2.30 0.47
C TRP A 67 6.67 2.12 1.52
N ALA A 68 7.13 3.21 2.13
CA ALA A 68 8.13 3.16 3.19
C ALA A 68 7.66 2.30 4.38
N LYS A 69 6.37 2.39 4.74
CA LYS A 69 5.78 1.55 5.79
C LYS A 69 5.71 0.08 5.39
N ALA A 70 5.33 -0.23 4.16
CA ALA A 70 5.30 -1.60 3.65
C ALA A 70 6.70 -2.24 3.67
N GLN A 71 7.73 -1.49 3.30
CA GLN A 71 9.12 -1.95 3.39
C GLN A 71 9.52 -2.26 4.84
N GLY A 72 9.17 -1.39 5.80
CA GLY A 72 9.44 -1.65 7.22
C GLY A 72 8.73 -2.90 7.75
N VAL A 73 7.47 -3.13 7.36
CA VAL A 73 6.72 -4.35 7.72
C VAL A 73 7.39 -5.58 7.09
N ALA A 74 7.72 -5.53 5.81
CA ALA A 74 8.41 -6.62 5.11
C ALA A 74 9.74 -7.00 5.78
N GLN A 75 10.55 -6.01 6.15
CA GLN A 75 11.81 -6.21 6.89
C GLN A 75 11.58 -6.82 8.28
N HIS A 76 10.57 -6.36 9.02
CA HIS A 76 10.26 -6.91 10.35
C HIS A 76 9.82 -8.39 10.31
N HIS A 77 9.33 -8.86 9.16
CA HIS A 77 8.86 -10.22 8.95
C HIS A 77 9.81 -11.07 8.09
N ASP A 78 11.04 -10.60 7.85
CA ASP A 78 12.07 -11.28 7.04
C ASP A 78 11.57 -11.74 5.65
N ASP A 79 10.67 -10.98 5.04
CA ASP A 79 9.97 -11.38 3.81
C ASP A 79 9.96 -10.23 2.81
N PRO A 80 10.88 -10.24 1.81
CA PRO A 80 11.09 -9.09 0.93
C PRO A 80 9.90 -8.86 -0.01
N ILE A 81 9.64 -7.60 -0.33
CA ILE A 81 8.65 -7.23 -1.34
C ILE A 81 9.22 -7.52 -2.74
N VAL A 82 8.52 -8.32 -3.54
CA VAL A 82 8.91 -8.72 -4.90
C VAL A 82 8.10 -8.01 -5.98
N GLY A 83 7.01 -7.32 -5.62
CA GLY A 83 6.22 -6.56 -6.56
C GLY A 83 5.12 -5.74 -5.91
N VAL A 84 4.48 -4.91 -6.72
CA VAL A 84 3.31 -4.13 -6.34
C VAL A 84 2.16 -4.49 -7.25
N GLN A 85 0.96 -4.62 -6.70
CA GLN A 85 -0.28 -4.69 -7.46
C GLN A 85 -1.11 -3.46 -7.11
N MET A 86 -1.73 -2.89 -8.13
CA MET A 86 -2.55 -1.69 -7.99
C MET A 86 -3.93 -1.99 -8.56
N THR A 87 -4.96 -1.55 -7.85
CA THR A 87 -6.33 -1.59 -8.31
C THR A 87 -6.89 -0.20 -8.12
N VAL A 88 -7.12 0.48 -9.23
CA VAL A 88 -7.76 1.80 -9.21
C VAL A 88 -9.25 1.55 -9.40
N ASN A 89 -10.05 1.93 -8.41
CA ASN A 89 -11.50 1.87 -8.53
C ASN A 89 -11.96 3.16 -9.25
N VAL A 90 -11.53 3.33 -10.50
CA VAL A 90 -12.31 4.09 -11.48
C VAL A 90 -13.28 3.07 -12.07
N LEU A 91 -14.47 3.50 -12.45
CA LEU A 91 -15.57 2.67 -12.98
C LEU A 91 -15.22 1.73 -14.18
N SER A 92 -13.96 1.62 -14.60
CA SER A 92 -13.44 0.55 -15.43
C SER A 92 -11.92 0.45 -15.27
N ASP A 93 -11.41 -0.78 -15.39
CA ASP A 93 -10.01 -1.16 -15.60
C ASP A 93 -9.10 -1.33 -14.36
N SER A 94 -9.06 -2.56 -13.87
CA SER A 94 -7.99 -3.09 -13.02
C SER A 94 -6.66 -3.13 -13.80
N VAL A 95 -5.83 -2.09 -13.69
CA VAL A 95 -4.48 -2.09 -14.25
C VAL A 95 -3.50 -2.67 -13.23
N ILE A 96 -3.06 -3.92 -13.45
CA ILE A 96 -1.95 -4.51 -12.69
C ILE A 96 -0.65 -3.82 -13.14
N ALA A 97 -0.23 -2.78 -12.43
CA ALA A 97 1.10 -2.21 -12.59
C ALA A 97 2.08 -3.05 -11.77
N ALA A 98 2.73 -4.04 -12.38
CA ALA A 98 3.84 -4.75 -11.77
C ALA A 98 5.06 -3.82 -11.73
N VAL A 99 5.21 -3.07 -10.64
CA VAL A 99 6.48 -2.38 -10.36
C VAL A 99 7.43 -3.41 -9.77
N THR A 100 8.15 -4.14 -10.62
CA THR A 100 9.40 -4.79 -10.23
C THR A 100 10.45 -3.70 -10.10
N GLY A 101 10.41 -2.98 -8.98
CA GLY A 101 11.52 -2.15 -8.57
C GLY A 101 12.64 -3.07 -8.15
N GLY A 102 13.52 -3.43 -9.09
CA GLY A 102 14.85 -3.91 -8.73
C GLY A 102 15.53 -2.79 -7.94
N LEU A 103 15.51 -2.89 -6.61
CA LEU A 103 16.26 -2.03 -5.72
C LEU A 103 17.05 -2.92 -4.77
N PRO A 104 18.28 -2.48 -4.46
CA PRO A 104 19.38 -3.35 -4.10
C PRO A 104 19.05 -4.11 -2.84
N ILE A 105 19.25 -5.43 -2.90
CA ILE A 105 19.42 -6.27 -1.71
C ILE A 105 20.55 -5.60 -0.95
N THR A 106 20.24 -4.89 0.13
CA THR A 106 21.27 -4.42 1.04
C THR A 106 21.74 -5.69 1.75
N PRO A 107 22.97 -6.17 1.51
CA PRO A 107 23.47 -7.32 2.24
C PRO A 107 23.55 -6.92 3.71
N ILE A 108 23.06 -7.81 4.57
CA ILE A 108 23.23 -7.73 6.03
C ILE A 108 24.72 -7.89 6.35
#